data_AF-A0A2E7VZS6-F1
#
_entry.id   AF-A0A2E7VZS6-F1
#
_cell.length_a   1.000
_cell.length_b   1.000
_cell.length_c   1.000
_cell.angle_alpha   90.00
_cell.angle_beta   90.00
_cell.angle_gamma   90.00
#
_symmetry.space_group_name_H-M   'P 1'
#
loop_
_entity.id
_entity.type
_entity.pdbx_description
1 polymer ?
#
loop_
_entity_poly.entity_id
_entity_poly.type
_entity_poly.pdbx_seq_one_letter_code
_entity_poly.pdbx_strand_id
1 'polypeptide(L)'
;MNTLRFIVFILFFYFPKAQYASEAMHIVEHEMGYGARSLSMGGAFTALGDGPSGMYWNPAGLADIKNGSVYFESYNMYHNNNTSYL
;
A
#
# COMPACT_ATOMS: atom_id res chain seq x y z
N MET A 1 -21.54 2.56 -31.55
CA MET A 1 -21.56 2.78 -30.08
C MET A 1 -20.66 1.83 -29.31
N ASN A 2 -20.55 0.54 -29.68
CA ASN A 2 -19.78 -0.44 -28.90
C ASN A 2 -18.25 -0.26 -29.02
N THR A 3 -17.76 0.18 -30.19
CA THR A 3 -16.33 0.46 -30.42
C THR A 3 -15.82 1.63 -29.57
N LEU A 4 -16.59 2.72 -29.48
CA LEU A 4 -16.23 3.88 -28.64
C LEU A 4 -16.12 3.51 -27.15
N ARG A 5 -17.06 2.69 -26.64
CA ARG A 5 -17.03 2.20 -25.25
C ARG A 5 -15.79 1.36 -24.96
N PHE A 6 -15.36 0.55 -25.93
CA PHE A 6 -14.16 -0.28 -25.82
C PHE A 6 -12.87 0.56 -25.78
N ILE A 7 -12.81 1.62 -26.60
CA ILE A 7 -11.66 2.55 -26.62
C ILE A 7 -11.56 3.32 -25.30
N VAL A 8 -12.69 3.80 -24.76
CA VAL A 8 -12.73 4.49 -23.45
C VAL A 8 -12.28 3.56 -22.32
N PHE A 9 -12.66 2.29 -22.37
CA PHE A 9 -12.22 1.28 -21.40
C PHE A 9 -10.70 1.07 -21.46
N ILE A 10 -10.11 0.94 -22.65
CA ILE A 10 -8.65 0.77 -22.83
C ILE A 10 -7.88 2.02 -22.34
N LEU A 11 -8.38 3.21 -22.62
CA LEU A 11 -7.76 4.46 -22.16
C LEU A 11 -7.75 4.58 -20.63
N PHE A 12 -8.76 4.05 -19.93
CA PHE A 12 -8.82 4.03 -18.47
C PHE A 12 -7.70 3.17 -17.85
N PHE A 13 -7.32 2.07 -18.50
CA PHE A 13 -6.24 1.18 -18.05
C PHE A 13 -4.84 1.58 -18.52
N TYR A 14 -4.70 2.71 -19.23
CA TYR A 14 -3.39 3.20 -19.70
C TYR A 14 -2.64 4.01 -18.63
N PHE A 15 -3.29 4.35 -17.51
CA PHE A 15 -2.76 5.18 -16.44
C PHE A 15 -1.97 4.49 -15.30
N PRO A 16 -2.03 3.16 -15.05
CA PRO A 16 -1.18 2.59 -14.01
C PRO A 16 0.27 2.55 -14.51
N LYS A 17 1.06 3.52 -14.03
CA LYS A 17 2.52 3.49 -14.11
C LYS A 17 3.00 2.32 -13.26
N ALA A 18 3.74 1.39 -13.86
CA ALA A 18 4.43 0.35 -13.10
C ALA A 18 5.42 1.01 -12.12
N GLN A 19 5.41 0.58 -10.85
CA GLN A 19 6.37 1.06 -9.86
C GLN A 19 7.80 0.65 -10.25
N TYR A 20 8.74 1.59 -10.18
CA TYR A 20 10.14 1.35 -10.58
C TYR A 20 10.94 0.75 -9.42
N ALA A 21 11.99 -0.02 -9.70
CA ALA A 21 12.86 -0.62 -8.67
C ALA A 21 13.50 0.43 -7.72
N SER A 22 13.69 1.67 -8.18
CA SER A 22 14.14 2.78 -7.34
C SER A 22 13.10 3.24 -6.32
N GLU A 23 11.81 3.09 -6.61
CA GLU A 23 10.75 3.34 -5.62
C GLU A 23 10.75 2.26 -4.54
N ALA A 24 11.00 1.00 -4.90
CA ALA A 24 11.19 -0.07 -3.91
C ALA A 24 12.41 0.19 -3.00
N MET A 25 13.47 0.81 -3.52
CA MET A 25 14.64 1.17 -2.72
C MET A 25 14.38 2.36 -1.77
N HIS A 26 13.49 3.28 -2.15
CA HIS A 26 13.01 4.35 -1.27
C HIS A 26 12.10 3.83 -0.13
N ILE A 27 11.48 2.65 -0.32
CA ILE A 27 10.79 1.94 0.76
C ILE A 27 11.88 1.55 1.78
N VAL A 28 12.98 0.89 1.38
CA VAL A 28 14.02 0.39 2.31
C VAL A 28 14.77 1.46 3.12
N GLU A 29 15.03 2.66 2.59
CA GLU A 29 15.82 3.68 3.31
C GLU A 29 15.01 4.49 4.36
N HIS A 30 13.70 4.70 4.15
CA HIS A 30 12.84 5.50 5.03
C HIS A 30 11.47 4.84 5.21
N GLU A 31 11.51 3.58 5.58
CA GLU A 31 10.35 2.71 5.58
C GLU A 31 9.44 3.01 6.78
N MET A 32 8.36 3.76 6.54
CA MET A 32 7.33 4.00 7.57
C MET A 32 6.38 2.80 7.71
N GLY A 33 6.26 1.99 6.66
CA GLY A 33 5.27 0.91 6.55
C GLY A 33 3.90 1.39 6.06
N TYR A 34 2.96 0.45 5.91
CA TYR A 34 1.64 0.69 5.29
C TYR A 34 0.49 0.23 6.19
N GLY A 35 -0.55 1.05 6.35
CA GLY A 35 -1.73 0.78 7.16
C GLY A 35 -1.84 1.73 8.36
N ALA A 36 -2.97 2.45 8.48
CA ALA A 36 -3.23 3.30 9.65
C ALA A 36 -3.17 2.51 10.98
N ARG A 37 -3.70 1.27 11.00
CA ARG A 37 -3.68 0.39 12.18
C ARG A 37 -2.26 -0.05 12.56
N SER A 38 -1.47 -0.49 11.59
CA SER A 38 -0.09 -0.94 11.84
C SER A 38 0.82 0.21 12.27
N LEU A 39 0.64 1.39 11.67
CA LEU A 39 1.37 2.60 12.06
C LEU A 39 1.02 3.04 13.49
N SER A 40 -0.26 2.96 13.87
CA SER A 40 -0.70 3.25 15.24
C SER A 40 -0.12 2.28 16.27
N MET A 41 0.33 1.09 15.84
CA MET A 41 1.04 0.12 16.68
C MET A 41 2.57 0.31 16.66
N GLY A 42 3.08 1.38 16.06
CA GLY A 42 4.52 1.62 15.94
C GLY A 42 5.24 0.58 15.08
N GLY A 43 4.55 -0.01 14.10
CA GLY A 43 5.10 -1.06 13.23
C GLY A 43 5.03 -2.48 13.81
N ALA A 44 4.51 -2.66 15.03
CA ALA A 44 4.35 -3.98 15.64
C ALA A 44 3.13 -4.76 15.11
N PHE A 45 3.04 -4.91 13.78
CA PHE A 45 1.87 -5.52 13.12
C PHE A 45 2.16 -6.88 12.47
N THR A 46 3.42 -7.34 12.36
CA THR A 46 3.77 -8.59 11.64
C THR A 46 2.99 -9.84 12.08
N ALA A 47 2.67 -9.95 13.37
CA ALA A 47 1.87 -11.07 13.89
C ALA A 47 0.39 -11.02 13.46
N LEU A 48 -0.07 -9.87 12.96
CA LEU A 48 -1.42 -9.61 12.47
C LEU A 48 -1.38 -9.49 10.95
N GLY A 49 -2.22 -10.26 10.26
CA GLY A 49 -2.37 -10.19 8.80
C GLY A 49 -3.83 -10.28 8.38
N ASP A 50 -4.74 -9.95 9.30
CA ASP A 50 -6.19 -10.10 9.21
C ASP A 50 -6.88 -9.07 8.29
N GLY A 51 -6.12 -8.27 7.57
CA GLY A 51 -6.64 -7.20 6.74
C GLY A 51 -5.71 -6.77 5.59
N PRO A 52 -6.12 -5.77 4.81
CA PRO A 52 -5.43 -5.34 3.59
C PRO A 52 -3.95 -4.93 3.80
N SER A 53 -3.64 -4.31 4.94
CA SER A 53 -2.25 -3.98 5.31
C SER A 53 -1.36 -5.22 5.50
N GLY A 54 -1.97 -6.40 5.72
CA GLY A 54 -1.27 -7.69 5.78
C GLY A 54 -0.51 -8.01 4.50
N MET A 55 -0.89 -7.47 3.33
CA MET A 55 -0.09 -7.60 2.10
C MET A 55 1.33 -7.06 2.26
N TYR A 56 1.50 -6.03 3.09
CA TYR A 56 2.79 -5.43 3.39
C TYR A 56 3.50 -6.14 4.56
N TRP A 57 2.78 -6.35 5.68
CA TRP A 57 3.40 -6.82 6.92
C TRP A 57 3.53 -8.34 7.05
N ASN A 58 2.55 -9.10 6.55
CA ASN A 58 2.50 -10.57 6.63
C ASN A 58 1.50 -11.15 5.63
N PRO A 59 1.94 -11.45 4.38
CA PRO A 59 1.07 -12.00 3.34
C PRO A 59 0.42 -13.34 3.71
N ALA A 60 1.01 -14.12 4.63
CA ALA A 60 0.44 -15.39 5.04
C ALA A 60 -0.90 -15.22 5.78
N GLY A 61 -1.11 -14.09 6.48
CA GLY A 61 -2.37 -13.80 7.15
C GLY A 61 -3.54 -13.53 6.20
N LEU A 62 -3.26 -13.21 4.93
CA LEU A 62 -4.30 -13.02 3.91
C LEU A 62 -5.09 -14.31 3.65
N ALA A 63 -4.49 -15.47 3.90
CA ALA A 63 -5.15 -16.76 3.75
C ALA A 63 -6.36 -16.92 4.69
N ASP A 64 -6.37 -16.19 5.81
CA ASP A 64 -7.48 -16.19 6.79
C ASP A 64 -8.60 -15.19 6.44
N ILE A 65 -8.42 -14.36 5.40
CA ILE A 65 -9.44 -13.40 4.96
C ILE A 65 -10.55 -14.14 4.21
N LYS A 66 -11.73 -14.22 4.82
CA LYS A 66 -12.88 -14.98 4.29
C LYS A 66 -13.63 -14.27 3.16
N ASN A 67 -13.55 -12.94 3.12
CA ASN A 67 -14.32 -12.10 2.19
C ASN A 67 -13.41 -11.08 1.53
N GLY A 68 -13.57 -10.87 0.22
CA GLY A 68 -12.88 -9.79 -0.48
C GLY A 68 -13.30 -8.43 0.07
N SER A 69 -12.33 -7.56 0.32
CA SER A 69 -12.55 -6.19 0.81
C SER A 69 -11.80 -5.19 -0.05
N VAL A 70 -12.38 -4.01 -0.24
CA VAL A 70 -11.68 -2.86 -0.85
C VAL A 70 -11.32 -1.89 0.27
N TYR A 71 -10.08 -1.40 0.26
CA TYR A 71 -9.54 -0.53 1.29
C TYR A 71 -8.85 0.67 0.67
N PHE A 72 -9.07 1.84 1.27
CA PHE A 72 -8.49 3.10 0.87
C PHE A 72 -7.92 3.79 2.09
N GLU A 73 -6.74 4.37 1.95
CA GLU A 73 -6.12 5.19 2.97
C GLU A 73 -5.36 6.35 2.35
N SER A 74 -5.13 7.37 3.17
CA SER A 74 -4.36 8.54 2.79
C SER A 74 -3.26 8.79 3.83
N TYR A 75 -2.15 9.34 3.35
CA TYR A 75 -1.00 9.70 4.15
C TYR A 75 -0.77 11.20 4.06
N ASN A 76 -0.43 11.82 5.19
CA ASN A 76 -0.01 13.20 5.24
C ASN A 76 1.46 13.24 5.66
N MET A 77 2.35 13.51 4.70
CA MET A 77 3.80 13.48 4.91
C MET A 77 4.38 14.82 5.43
N TYR A 78 3.56 15.69 6.06
CA TYR A 78 4.05 16.94 6.62
C TYR A 78 4.68 16.72 8.01
N HIS A 79 5.85 16.10 8.01
CA HIS A 79 6.63 15.87 9.22
C HIS A 79 8.00 16.56 9.10
N ASN A 80 8.19 17.67 9.83
CA ASN A 80 9.51 18.30 9.98
C ASN A 80 10.15 17.76 11.26
N ASN A 81 10.71 16.58 11.17
CA ASN A 81 11.33 15.87 12.27
C ASN A 81 12.87 15.86 12.09
N ASN A 82 13.61 16.44 13.03
CA ASN A 82 15.07 16.42 13.07
C ASN A 82 15.61 15.29 13.99
N THR A 83 15.09 14.06 13.87
CA THR A 83 15.58 12.91 14.63
C THR A 83 16.76 12.27 13.92
N SER A 84 17.94 12.35 14.52
CA SER A 84 19.08 11.53 14.16
C SER A 84 18.90 10.13 14.75
N TYR A 85 18.84 9.11 13.90
CA TYR A 85 18.92 7.71 14.33
C TYR A 85 20.38 7.41 14.68
N LEU A 86 20.63 6.83 15.86
CA LEU A 86 21.97 6.46 16.36
C LEU A 86 22.53 5.25 15.61
#